data_AF-A0AB74LVN4-F1
#
_entry.id   AF-A0AB74LVN4-F1
#
_cell.length_a   1.000
_cell.length_b   1.000
_cell.length_c   1.000
_cell.angle_alpha   90.00
_cell.angle_beta   90.00
_cell.angle_gamma   90.00
#
_symmetry.space_group_name_H-M   'P 1'
#
loop_
_entity.id
_entity.type
_entity.pdbx_description
1 polymer ?
#
loop_
_entity_poly.entity_id
_entity_poly.type
_entity_poly.pdbx_seq_one_letter_code
_entity_poly.pdbx_strand_id
1 'polypeptide(L)' 'MQNTARTLNFPEMVRFRAERGLSGAVAAAAQQSRTSPGEYLRRALRAQLNADGVKLPPFRSGDDGPGPAPSAPAMRQAA' A
#
# COMPACT_ATOMS: atom_id res chain seq x y z
N MET A 1 -1.80 -6.41 32.35
CA MET A 1 -1.24 -5.34 31.50
C MET A 1 -0.99 -5.93 30.12
N GLN A 2 -1.96 -5.87 29.22
CA GLN A 2 -1.79 -6.39 27.84
C GLN A 2 -1.21 -5.27 26.99
N ASN A 3 0.07 -5.40 26.63
CA ASN A 3 0.77 -4.49 25.75
C ASN A 3 0.39 -4.83 24.31
N THR A 4 -0.63 -4.15 23.79
CA THR A 4 -1.06 -4.27 22.39
C THR A 4 0.01 -3.63 21.51
N ALA A 5 1.06 -4.38 21.19
CA ALA A 5 2.05 -3.98 20.22
C ALA A 5 1.33 -3.78 18.88
N ARG A 6 1.03 -2.51 18.57
CA ARG A 6 0.47 -2.08 17.29
C ARG A 6 1.46 -2.53 16.23
N THR A 7 1.12 -3.62 15.52
CA THR A 7 1.96 -4.15 14.45
C THR A 7 1.96 -3.10 13.35
N LEU A 8 2.98 -2.25 13.34
CA LEU A 8 3.23 -1.30 12.26
C LEU A 8 3.49 -2.15 11.02
N ASN A 9 2.55 -2.17 10.08
CA ASN A 9 2.70 -2.96 8.87
C ASN A 9 3.56 -2.15 7.88
N PHE A 10 4.87 -2.34 7.97
CA PHE A 10 5.78 -1.66 7.07
C PHE A 10 5.61 -2.18 5.64
N PRO A 11 5.67 -1.31 4.62
CA PRO A 11 5.56 -1.73 3.23
C PRO A 11 6.67 -2.73 2.89
N GLU A 12 6.30 -3.79 2.16
CA GLU A 12 7.26 -4.78 1.66
C GLU A 12 8.28 -4.11 0.73
N MET A 13 9.57 -4.35 0.99
CA MET A 13 10.66 -3.72 0.24
C MET A 13 11.25 -4.70 -0.77
N VAL A 14 11.09 -4.39 -2.06
CA VAL A 14 11.63 -5.20 -3.16
C VAL A 14 12.94 -4.57 -3.66
N ARG A 15 14.00 -5.38 -3.77
CA ARG A 15 15.28 -5.00 -4.36
C ARG A 15 15.57 -5.88 -5.56
N PHE A 16 16.05 -5.28 -6.65
CA PHE A 16 16.43 -6.00 -7.85
C PHE A 16 17.61 -5.30 -8.53
N ARG A 17 18.33 -6.04 -9.37
CA ARG A 17 19.39 -5.48 -10.20
C ARG A 17 18.76 -4.74 -11.38
N ALA A 18 19.17 -3.49 -11.58
CA ALA A 18 18.62 -2.62 -12.62
C ALA A 18 19.67 -2.26 -13.68
N GLU A 19 19.20 -1.99 -14.90
CA GLU A 19 20.02 -1.41 -15.96
C GLU A 19 20.40 0.04 -15.65
N ARG A 20 21.52 0.52 -16.23
CA ARG A 20 21.89 1.93 -16.09
C ARG A 20 20.79 2.82 -16.68
N GLY A 21 20.37 3.82 -15.92
CA GLY A 21 19.36 4.80 -16.36
C GLY A 21 17.91 4.42 -16.03
N LEU A 22 17.65 3.23 -15.47
CA LEU A 22 16.29 2.81 -15.12
C LEU A 22 15.55 3.84 -14.24
N SER A 23 16.23 4.38 -13.22
CA SER A 23 15.64 5.39 -12.33
C SER A 23 15.19 6.65 -13.08
N GLY A 24 15.97 7.10 -14.06
CA GLY A 24 15.63 8.25 -14.91
C GLY A 24 14.43 7.96 -15.82
N ALA A 25 14.39 6.78 -16.43
CA ALA A 25 13.26 6.36 -17.26
C ALA A 25 11.95 6.27 -16.44
N VAL A 26 12.02 5.68 -15.24
CA VAL A 26 10.87 5.60 -14.32
C VAL A 26 10.41 7.00 -13.90
N ALA A 27 11.33 7.90 -13.56
CA ALA A 27 10.97 9.27 -13.20
C ALA A 27 10.29 10.02 -14.36
N ALA A 28 10.80 9.88 -15.57
CA ALA A 28 10.21 10.48 -16.77
C ALA A 28 8.80 9.94 -17.04
N ALA A 29 8.61 8.62 -16.95
CA ALA A 29 7.31 7.99 -17.18
C ALA A 29 6.28 8.35 -16.09
N ALA A 30 6.72 8.44 -14.83
CA ALA A 30 5.89 8.90 -13.72
C ALA A 30 5.44 10.36 -13.91
N GLN A 31 6.34 11.23 -14.38
CA GLN A 31 6.01 12.62 -14.71
C GLN A 31 4.98 12.72 -15.83
N GLN A 32 5.15 11.96 -16.92
CA GLN A 32 4.17 11.90 -18.01
C GLN A 32 2.79 11.42 -17.52
N SER A 33 2.78 10.50 -16.55
CA SER A 33 1.56 9.94 -15.95
C SER A 33 1.01 10.77 -14.78
N ARG A 34 1.61 11.93 -14.46
CA ARG A 34 1.29 12.78 -13.30
C ARG A 34 1.15 12.01 -11.99
N THR A 35 2.11 11.13 -11.71
CA THR A 35 2.15 10.31 -10.49
C THR A 35 3.56 10.25 -9.91
N SER A 36 3.73 9.68 -8.72
CA SER A 36 5.06 9.49 -8.13
C SER A 36 5.76 8.27 -8.75
N PRO A 37 7.10 8.23 -8.79
CA PRO A 37 7.86 7.08 -9.33
C PRO A 37 7.46 5.73 -8.71
N GLY A 38 7.23 5.70 -7.39
CA GLY A 38 6.82 4.49 -6.68
C GLY A 38 5.40 4.04 -7.05
N GLU A 39 4.45 4.97 -7.16
CA GLU A 39 3.08 4.65 -7.57
C GLU A 39 3.02 4.24 -9.05
N TYR A 40 3.82 4.88 -9.91
CA TYR A 40 3.99 4.46 -11.29
C TYR A 40 4.47 3.01 -11.39
N LEU A 41 5.58 2.68 -10.71
CA LEU A 41 6.13 1.31 -10.70
C LEU A 41 5.12 0.30 -10.18
N ARG A 42 4.43 0.64 -9.08
CA ARG A 42 3.42 -0.23 -8.49
C ARG A 42 2.27 -0.51 -9.45
N ARG A 43 1.76 0.50 -10.14
CA ARG A 43 0.70 0.33 -11.15
C ARG A 43 1.18 -0.47 -12.35
N ALA A 44 2.35 -0.15 -12.88
CA ALA A 44 2.94 -0.84 -14.02
C ALA A 44 3.17 -2.34 -13.72
N LEU A 45 3.79 -2.64 -12.56
CA LEU A 45 4.03 -4.01 -12.12
C LEU A 45 2.72 -4.77 -11.92
N ARG A 46 1.70 -4.15 -11.30
CA ARG A 46 0.40 -4.78 -11.10
C ARG A 46 -0.33 -5.04 -12.42
N ALA A 47 -0.25 -4.11 -13.37
CA ALA A 47 -0.84 -4.28 -14.69
C ALA A 47 -0.19 -5.45 -15.45
N GLN A 48 1.15 -5.54 -15.41
CA GLN A 48 1.89 -6.64 -16.03
C GLN A 48 1.53 -7.98 -15.41
N LEU A 49 1.59 -8.11 -14.07
CA LEU A 49 1.23 -9.35 -13.38
C LEU A 49 -0.20 -9.79 -13.67
N ASN A 50 -1.16 -8.86 -13.73
CA ASN A 50 -2.52 -9.19 -14.12
C ASN A 50 -2.62 -9.70 -15.57
N ALA A 51 -1.86 -9.13 -16.50
CA ALA A 51 -1.80 -9.61 -17.87
C ALA A 51 -1.19 -11.02 -17.96
N ASP A 52 -0.23 -11.33 -17.09
CA ASP A 52 0.34 -12.67 -16.91
C ASP A 52 -0.57 -13.63 -16.10
N GLY A 53 -1.78 -13.19 -15.70
CA GLY A 53 -2.73 -13.99 -14.92
C GLY A 53 -2.42 -14.08 -13.42
N VAL A 54 -1.38 -13.39 -12.94
CA VAL A 54 -0.97 -13.34 -11.53
C VAL A 54 -1.68 -12.21 -10.80
N LYS A 55 -2.60 -12.54 -9.91
CA LYS A 55 -3.38 -11.55 -9.16
C LYS A 55 -2.71 -11.19 -7.84
N LEU A 56 -2.34 -9.91 -7.70
CA LEU A 56 -1.93 -9.36 -6.42
C LEU A 56 -3.14 -8.98 -5.55
N PRO A 57 -3.07 -9.19 -4.21
CA PRO A 57 -4.11 -8.75 -3.29
C PRO A 57 -4.37 -7.23 -3.43
N PRO A 58 -5.59 -6.76 -3.12
CA PRO A 58 -5.88 -5.34 -3.13
C PRO A 58 -4.99 -4.61 -2.14
N PHE A 59 -4.42 -3.49 -2.58
CA PHE A 59 -3.72 -2.59 -1.68
C PHE A 59 -4.74 -1.98 -0.73
N ARG A 60 -4.62 -2.28 0.57
CA ARG A 60 -5.48 -1.66 1.57
C ARG A 60 -4.97 -0.25 1.84
N SER A 61 -5.67 0.76 1.33
CA SER A 61 -5.43 2.18 1.64
C SER A 61 -5.85 2.58 3.06
N GLY A 62 -5.68 1.71 4.05
CA GLY A 62 -6.23 1.87 5.41
C GLY A 62 -5.26 1.60 6.54
N ASP A 63 -3.97 1.37 6.27
CA ASP A 63 -2.96 1.14 7.31
C ASP A 63 -2.27 2.43 7.79
N ASP A 64 -2.74 3.60 7.36
CA ASP A 64 -2.21 4.92 7.76
C ASP A 64 -3.29 5.77 8.50
N GLY A 65 -4.21 5.13 9.22
CA GLY A 65 -5.25 5.83 9.97
C GLY A 65 -5.76 5.04 11.18
N PRO A 66 -6.24 5.70 12.25
CA PRO A 66 -6.80 5.00 13.41
C PRO A 66 -7.98 4.15 12.95
N GLY A 67 -7.93 2.85 13.19
CA GLY A 67 -9.03 1.94 12.92
C GLY A 67 -10.34 2.46 13.56
N PRO A 68 -11.52 2.09 13.01
CA PRO A 68 -12.79 2.54 13.56
C PRO A 68 -12.81 2.19 15.06
N ALA A 69 -13.10 3.20 15.88
CA ALA A 69 -13.19 3.03 17.33
C ALA A 69 -14.12 1.84 17.62
N PRO A 70 -13.75 0.94 18.55
CA PRO A 70 -14.66 -0.11 18.95
C PRO A 70 -15.97 0.54 19.40
N SER A 71 -17.08 0.13 18.80
CA SER A 71 -18.41 0.65 19.15
C SER A 71 -18.56 0.57 20.66
N ALA A 72 -18.67 1.73 21.31
CA ALA A 72 -18.89 1.81 22.74
C ALA A 72 -20.11 0.94 23.11
N PRO A 73 -20.03 0.13 24.19
CA PRO A 73 -21.14 -0.71 24.58
C PRO A 73 -22.37 0.17 24.85
N ALA A 74 -23.50 -0.21 24.25
CA ALA A 74 -24.77 0.47 24.42
C ALA A 74 -25.05 0.66 25.92
N MET A 75 -25.11 1.92 26.36
CA MET A 75 -25.58 2.26 27.71
C MET A 75 -26.99 1.67 27.84
N ARG A 76 -27.10 0.60 28.64
CA ARG A 76 -28.37 0.02 29.05
C ARG A 76 -29.08 1.08 29.88
N GLN A 77 -30.04 1.76 29.28
CA GLN A 77 -31.00 2.59 30.01
C GLN A 77 -31.72 1.68 31.00
N ALA A 78 -31.46 1.89 32.28
CA ALA A 78 -32.29 1.38 33.35
C ALA A 78 -33.34 2.45 33.65
N ALA A 79 -34.60 2.04 33.53
CA ALA A 79 -35.78 2.77 34.00
C ALA A 79 -35.86 2.77 35.53
#